data_AF-A0A7Y5XWN1-F1
#
_entry.id   AF-A0A7Y5XWN1-F1
#
_cell.length_a   1.000
_cell.length_b   1.000
_cell.length_c   1.000
_cell.angle_alpha   90.00
_cell.angle_beta   90.00
_cell.angle_gamma   90.00
#
_symmetry.space_group_name_H-M   'P 1'
#
loop_
_entity.id
_entity.type
_entity.pdbx_description
1 polymer ?
#
loop_
_entity_poly.entity_id
_entity_poly.type
_entity_poly.pdbx_seq_one_letter_code
_entity_poly.pdbx_strand_id
1 'polypeptide(L)'
;MISMVGAGSERDARASIELQPQDEAGNWPMQVLVRGLEPSRDRDDFYELWLTRDGRTIASCGRFIVAGGLTTVQLSVPYGLRRYDGWVVTRAGSDEILLTTS
;
A
#
# COMPACT_ATOMS: atom_id res chain seq x y z
N MET A 1 0.94 13.94 -1.27
CA MET A 1 -0.03 12.87 -0.95
C MET A 1 -0.45 12.20 -2.24
N ILE A 2 -0.44 10.87 -2.27
CA ILE A 2 -0.84 10.03 -3.39
C ILE A 2 -2.16 9.38 -3.00
N SER A 3 -3.20 9.55 -3.82
CA SER A 3 -4.53 8.97 -3.57
C SER A 3 -4.65 7.59 -4.20
N MET A 4 -5.34 6.68 -3.53
CA MET A 4 -5.66 5.35 -4.03
C MET A 4 -7.16 5.09 -3.94
N VAL A 5 -7.68 4.37 -4.93
CA VAL A 5 -9.09 4.00 -5.05
C VAL A 5 -9.24 2.49 -4.99
N GLY A 6 -10.35 2.03 -4.42
CA GLY A 6 -10.72 0.63 -4.36
C GLY A 6 -10.85 0.03 -5.76
N ALA A 7 -10.48 -1.24 -5.87
CA ALA A 7 -10.56 -2.04 -7.08
C ALA A 7 -11.07 -3.46 -6.74
N GLY A 8 -11.49 -4.19 -7.77
CA GLY A 8 -11.95 -5.57 -7.62
C GLY A 8 -13.09 -5.73 -6.61
N SER A 9 -12.92 -6.68 -5.70
CA SER A 9 -13.83 -6.98 -4.60
C SER A 9 -13.96 -5.83 -3.58
N GLU A 10 -12.97 -4.94 -3.48
CA GLU A 10 -12.88 -3.86 -2.48
C GLU A 10 -13.09 -2.46 -3.09
N ARG A 11 -13.95 -2.35 -4.12
CA ARG A 11 -14.18 -1.11 -4.90
C ARG A 11 -14.55 0.14 -4.09
N ASP A 12 -15.11 -0.03 -2.91
CA ASP A 12 -15.53 1.08 -2.03
C ASP A 12 -14.41 1.53 -1.07
N ALA A 13 -13.30 0.79 -1.02
CA ALA A 13 -12.15 1.13 -0.21
C ALA A 13 -11.44 2.39 -0.72
N ARG A 14 -10.74 3.07 0.19
CA ARG A 14 -9.94 4.27 -0.09
C ARG A 14 -8.64 4.18 0.68
N ALA A 15 -7.58 4.70 0.07
CA ALA A 15 -6.34 4.92 0.79
C ALA A 15 -5.61 6.18 0.33
N SER A 16 -4.68 6.65 1.16
CA SER A 16 -3.73 7.68 0.80
C SER A 16 -2.34 7.31 1.30
N ILE A 17 -1.33 7.69 0.53
CA ILE A 17 0.08 7.55 0.87
C ILE A 17 0.68 8.95 0.98
N GLU A 18 1.26 9.24 2.13
CA GLU A 18 2.04 10.44 2.37
C GLU A 18 3.51 10.05 2.43
N LEU A 19 4.26 10.42 1.39
CA LEU A 19 5.71 10.32 1.36
C LEU A 19 6.30 11.47 2.17
N GLN A 20 7.14 11.13 3.14
CA GLN A 20 7.92 12.09 3.91
C GLN A 20 9.27 12.35 3.21
N PRO A 21 9.97 13.45 3.57
CA PRO A 21 11.35 13.64 3.15
C PRO A 21 12.21 12.43 3.48
N GLN A 22 13.18 12.16 2.61
CA GLN A 22 14.15 11.10 2.82
C GLN A 22 14.89 11.31 4.15
N ASP A 23 15.07 10.26 4.93
CA ASP A 23 15.84 10.32 6.17
C ASP A 23 17.36 10.40 5.89
N GLU A 24 18.16 10.62 6.93
CA GLU A 24 19.62 10.72 6.81
C GLU A 24 20.28 9.43 6.27
N ALA A 25 19.62 8.29 6.44
CA ALA A 25 20.09 6.99 5.95
C ALA A 25 19.67 6.72 4.50
N GLY A 26 18.86 7.61 3.90
CA GLY A 26 18.39 7.46 2.53
C GLY A 26 17.09 6.66 2.40
N ASN A 27 16.35 6.39 3.48
CA ASN A 27 15.05 5.75 3.38
C ASN A 27 13.96 6.78 3.11
N TRP A 28 12.86 6.31 2.51
CA TRP A 28 11.65 7.08 2.30
C TRP A 28 10.59 6.65 3.32
N PRO A 29 10.41 7.38 4.43
CA PRO A 29 9.30 7.13 5.34
C PRO A 29 7.97 7.45 4.66
N MET A 30 6.97 6.64 4.95
CA MET A 30 5.66 6.73 4.34
C MET A 30 4.59 6.52 5.41
N GLN A 31 3.59 7.39 5.41
CA GLN A 31 2.36 7.15 6.16
C GLN A 31 1.27 6.72 5.19
N VAL A 32 0.65 5.57 5.47
CA VAL A 32 -0.45 5.02 4.68
C VAL A 32 -1.71 5.05 5.53
N LEU A 33 -2.77 5.67 5.02
CA LEU A 33 -4.09 5.66 5.63
C LEU A 33 -5.00 4.81 4.77
N VAL A 34 -5.65 3.81 5.37
CA VAL A 34 -6.50 2.85 4.67
C VAL A 34 -7.85 2.76 5.35
N ARG A 35 -8.92 2.78 4.55
CA ARG A 35 -10.29 2.60 5.03
C ARG A 35 -11.09 1.74 4.07
N GLY A 36 -11.92 0.87 4.64
CA GLY A 36 -12.94 0.11 3.89
C GLY A 36 -12.47 -1.23 3.34
N LEU A 37 -11.20 -1.61 3.54
CA LEU A 37 -10.75 -2.98 3.32
C LEU A 37 -11.32 -3.91 4.39
N GLU A 38 -11.54 -5.18 4.04
CA GLU A 38 -11.91 -6.20 5.00
C GLU A 38 -10.86 -6.30 6.13
N PRO A 39 -11.27 -6.36 7.42
CA PRO A 39 -10.34 -6.54 8.52
C PRO A 39 -9.52 -7.83 8.41
N SER A 40 -8.25 -7.73 8.78
CA SER A 40 -7.36 -8.88 8.93
C SER A 40 -7.85 -9.81 10.03
N ARG A 41 -7.87 -11.12 9.77
CA ARG A 41 -8.28 -12.15 10.73
C ARG A 41 -7.20 -12.46 11.76
N ASP A 42 -5.95 -12.50 11.32
CA ASP A 42 -4.77 -12.78 12.13
C ASP A 42 -3.50 -12.20 11.48
N ARG A 43 -2.31 -12.67 11.88
CA ARG A 43 -1.02 -12.16 11.38
C ARG A 43 -0.61 -12.70 10.01
N ASP A 44 -1.19 -13.81 9.59
CA ASP A 44 -0.95 -14.41 8.27
C ASP A 44 -1.91 -13.83 7.22
N ASP A 45 -3.00 -13.21 7.67
CA ASP A 45 -3.94 -12.43 6.86
C ASP A 45 -3.58 -10.94 6.83
N PHE A 46 -2.64 -10.57 5.97
CA PHE A 46 -2.16 -9.20 5.84
C PHE A 46 -2.35 -8.64 4.42
N TYR A 47 -2.23 -7.33 4.32
CA TYR A 47 -2.13 -6.60 3.07
C TYR A 47 -0.69 -6.22 2.79
N GLU A 48 -0.36 -6.09 1.52
CA GLU A 48 0.98 -5.68 1.08
C GLU A 48 0.85 -4.54 0.08
N LEU A 49 1.59 -3.46 0.34
CA LEU A 49 1.69 -2.32 -0.57
C LEU A 49 2.85 -2.58 -1.53
N TRP A 50 2.57 -2.45 -2.82
CA TRP A 50 3.53 -2.69 -3.88
C TRP A 50 3.71 -1.44 -4.74
N LEU A 51 4.92 -1.26 -5.25
CA LEU A 51 5.20 -0.40 -6.38
C LEU A 51 5.03 -1.19 -7.68
N THR A 52 4.42 -0.53 -8.67
CA THR A 52 4.22 -1.10 -9.99
C THR A 52 5.12 -0.48 -11.05
N ARG A 53 5.31 -1.25 -12.12
CA ARG A 53 5.84 -0.76 -13.38
C ARG A 53 5.24 -1.57 -14.53
N ASP A 54 4.76 -0.90 -15.57
CA ASP A 54 4.21 -1.54 -16.77
C ASP A 54 3.11 -2.57 -16.42
N GLY A 55 2.27 -2.22 -15.43
CA GLY A 55 1.16 -3.05 -14.94
C GLY A 55 1.57 -4.25 -14.06
N ARG A 56 2.83 -4.35 -13.63
CA ARG A 56 3.34 -5.45 -12.79
C ARG A 56 3.80 -4.95 -11.44
N THR A 57 3.63 -5.74 -10.38
CA THR A 57 4.24 -5.49 -9.06
C THR A 57 5.74 -5.76 -9.13
N ILE A 58 6.55 -4.79 -8.69
CA ILE A 58 8.02 -4.85 -8.80
C ILE A 58 8.71 -4.89 -7.44
N ALA A 59 8.25 -4.08 -6.50
CA ALA A 59 8.89 -3.95 -5.19
C ALA A 59 7.85 -3.79 -4.09
N SER A 60 8.02 -4.53 -3.00
CA SER A 60 7.20 -4.40 -1.80
C SER A 60 7.62 -3.17 -1.00
N CYS A 61 6.66 -2.34 -0.64
CA CYS A 61 6.82 -1.24 0.31
C CYS A 61 6.63 -1.68 1.76
N GLY A 62 6.07 -2.88 1.97
CA GLY A 62 5.84 -3.45 3.28
C GLY A 62 4.44 -4.03 3.44
N ARG A 63 4.31 -4.79 4.53
CA ARG A 63 3.09 -5.54 4.90
C ARG A 63 2.44 -4.89 6.10
N PHE A 64 1.12 -4.95 6.15
CA PHE A 64 0.33 -4.40 7.25
C PHE A 64 -0.97 -5.16 7.45
N ILE A 65 -1.45 -5.16 8.67
CA ILE A 65 -2.78 -5.68 9.01
C ILE A 65 -3.78 -4.52 9.04
N VAL A 66 -5.03 -4.80 8.69
CA VAL A 66 -6.11 -3.82 8.75
C VAL A 66 -6.98 -4.13 9.96
N ALA A 67 -7.18 -3.13 10.81
CA ALA A 67 -8.28 -3.12 11.76
C ALA A 67 -9.51 -2.50 11.09
N GLY A 68 -10.71 -2.96 11.46
CA GLY A 68 -11.95 -2.37 10.95
C GLY A 68 -12.00 -0.86 11.16
N GLY A 69 -12.55 -0.13 10.17
CA GLY A 69 -12.58 1.33 10.18
C GLY A 69 -11.37 1.96 9.48
N LEU A 70 -10.65 2.85 10.18
CA LEU A 70 -9.46 3.54 9.66
C LEU A 70 -8.20 2.87 10.24
N THR A 71 -7.32 2.42 9.35
CA THR A 71 -5.99 1.91 9.71
C THR A 71 -4.93 2.90 9.24
N THR A 72 -4.01 3.27 10.13
CA THR A 72 -2.84 4.09 9.81
C THR A 72 -1.58 3.24 9.97
N VAL A 73 -0.75 3.21 8.93
CA VAL A 73 0.47 2.40 8.86
C VAL A 73 1.67 3.30 8.58
N GLN A 74 2.78 3.03 9.25
CA GLN A 74 4.07 3.64 8.94
C GLN A 74 4.94 2.60 8.23
N LEU A 75 5.41 2.93 7.03
CA LEU A 75 6.30 2.10 6.22
C LEU A 75 7.56 2.90 5.89
N SER A 76 8.62 2.22 5.50
CA SER A 76 9.85 2.86 5.04
C SER A 76 10.52 2.00 3.98
N VAL A 77 10.99 2.62 2.90
CA VAL A 77 11.63 1.91 1.79
C VAL A 77 13.01 2.49 1.47
N PRO A 78 14.03 1.64 1.24
CA PRO A 78 15.40 2.09 0.99
C PRO A 78 15.70 2.39 -0.49
N TYR A 79 14.81 2.03 -1.41
CA TYR A 79 15.05 2.13 -2.85
C TYR A 79 14.44 3.40 -3.46
N GLY A 80 15.02 3.86 -4.58
CA GLY A 80 14.53 5.03 -5.29
C GLY A 80 13.16 4.80 -5.93
N LEU A 81 12.24 5.75 -5.74
CA LEU A 81 10.85 5.68 -6.21
C LEU A 81 10.64 6.09 -7.69
N ARG A 82 11.63 6.75 -8.30
CA ARG A 82 11.50 7.40 -9.63
C ARG A 82 11.27 6.46 -10.83
N ARG A 83 11.48 5.15 -10.64
CA ARG A 83 11.41 4.15 -11.73
C ARG A 83 10.07 3.41 -11.81
N TYR A 84 9.13 3.78 -10.96
CA TYR A 84 7.83 3.14 -10.81
C TYR A 84 6.73 4.10 -11.26
N ASP A 85 5.64 3.55 -11.76
CA ASP A 85 4.53 4.31 -12.35
C ASP A 85 3.26 4.29 -11.51
N GLY A 86 3.20 3.47 -10.46
CA GLY A 86 2.02 3.32 -9.63
C GLY A 86 2.25 2.56 -8.33
N TRP A 87 1.19 2.50 -7.54
CA TRP A 87 1.13 1.71 -6.31
C TRP A 87 -0.15 0.90 -6.29
N VAL A 88 -0.05 -0.33 -5.81
CA VAL A 88 -1.20 -1.22 -5.60
C VAL A 88 -1.14 -1.89 -4.23
N VAL A 89 -2.31 -2.25 -3.69
CA VAL A 89 -2.42 -3.10 -2.51
C VAL A 89 -3.04 -4.43 -2.90
N THR A 90 -2.42 -5.52 -2.44
CA THR A 90 -2.96 -6.89 -2.53
C THR A 90 -3.12 -7.48 -1.13
N ARG A 91 -3.80 -8.62 -1.03
CA ARG A 91 -3.94 -9.39 0.22
C ARG A 91 -3.10 -10.67 0.14
N ALA A 92 -2.57 -11.11 1.27
CA ALA A 92 -1.77 -12.33 1.37
C ALA A 92 -2.47 -13.52 0.69
N GLY A 93 -1.75 -14.21 -0.19
CA GLY A 93 -2.29 -15.34 -0.96
C GLY A 93 -3.14 -14.96 -2.18
N SER A 94 -3.23 -13.68 -2.55
CA SER A 94 -3.94 -13.21 -3.74
C SER A 94 -3.13 -12.16 -4.52
N ASP A 95 -3.21 -12.23 -5.86
CA ASP A 95 -2.67 -11.20 -6.76
C ASP A 95 -3.75 -10.18 -7.17
N GLU A 96 -4.95 -10.26 -6.59
CA GLU A 96 -6.01 -9.29 -6.84
C GLU A 96 -5.60 -7.90 -6.35
N ILE A 97 -5.73 -6.90 -7.23
CA ILE A 97 -5.52 -5.50 -6.90
C ILE A 97 -6.78 -4.99 -6.19
N LEU A 98 -6.61 -4.63 -4.91
CA LEU A 98 -7.70 -4.16 -4.04
C LEU A 98 -7.71 -2.63 -3.88
N LEU A 99 -6.53 -2.01 -3.98
CA LEU A 99 -6.38 -0.56 -4.10
C LEU A 99 -5.36 -0.27 -5.20
N THR A 100 -5.59 0.78 -5.98
CA THR A 100 -4.65 1.27 -7.00
C THR A 100 -4.60 2.79 -6.98
N THR A 101 -3.45 3.37 -7.35
CA THR A 101 -3.37 4.79 -7.65
C THR A 101 -4.24 5.17 -8.84
N SER A 102 -4.91 6.32 -8.72
CA SER A 102 -5.76 6.93 -9.76
C SER A 102 -4.98 7.83 -10.70
#